data_AF-A0A932K9S8-F1
#
_entry.id   AF-A0A932K9S8-F1
#
_cell.length_a   1.000
_cell.length_b   1.000
_cell.length_c   1.000
_cell.angle_alpha   90.00
_cell.angle_beta   90.00
_cell.angle_gamma   90.00
#
_symmetry.space_group_name_H-M   'P 1'
#
loop_
_entity.id
_entity.type
_entity.pdbx_description
1 polymer ?
#
loop_
_entity_poly.entity_id
_entity_poly.type
_entity_poly.pdbx_seq_one_letter_code
_entity_poly.pdbx_strand_id
1 'polypeptide(L)'
;MAKPTDLIDPFFQTTLVEAEQALDKGDYLGTVRRCVEVYSRLAEQRPDLILRPPNPLMPLPPARAVREGRRNALLPWPVRLGVGIRFDEHGKPHLTFEKEEFSLSEAASYFEYTLDIAIRAQRG
;
A
#
# COMPACT_ATOMS: atom_id res chain seq x y z
N MET A 1 -2.50 1.14 -16.76
CA MET A 1 -2.13 0.95 -15.35
C MET A 1 -0.77 0.30 -15.32
N ALA A 2 0.09 0.70 -14.40
CA ALA A 2 1.35 0.01 -14.21
C ALA A 2 1.09 -1.40 -13.65
N LYS A 3 1.97 -2.34 -13.96
CA LYS A 3 1.83 -3.74 -13.56
C LYS A 3 2.88 -4.09 -12.53
N PRO A 4 2.64 -5.08 -11.65
CA PRO A 4 3.68 -5.61 -10.77
C PRO A 4 4.94 -6.02 -11.52
N THR A 5 4.80 -6.52 -12.75
CA THR A 5 5.91 -6.91 -13.63
C THR A 5 6.82 -5.76 -14.05
N ASP A 6 6.37 -4.51 -13.94
CA ASP A 6 7.17 -3.34 -14.29
C ASP A 6 8.19 -2.98 -13.20
N LEU A 7 8.15 -3.67 -12.05
CA LEU A 7 9.04 -3.43 -10.92
C LEU A 7 10.43 -4.04 -11.16
N ILE A 8 11.47 -3.24 -10.92
CA ILE A 8 12.88 -3.65 -11.02
C ILE A 8 13.30 -4.52 -9.83
N ASP A 9 12.84 -4.20 -8.62
CA ASP A 9 13.17 -4.95 -7.42
C ASP A 9 12.48 -6.34 -7.44
N PRO A 10 13.25 -7.46 -7.44
CA PRO A 10 12.69 -8.79 -7.55
C PRO A 10 11.76 -9.17 -6.40
N PHE A 11 12.03 -8.66 -5.19
CA PHE A 11 11.18 -8.91 -4.04
C PHE A 11 9.85 -8.18 -4.21
N PHE A 12 9.86 -6.89 -4.56
CA PHE A 12 8.60 -6.15 -4.79
C PHE A 12 7.80 -6.71 -5.96
N GLN A 13 8.46 -7.07 -7.05
CA GLN A 13 7.83 -7.70 -8.21
C GLN A 13 7.14 -9.01 -7.81
N THR A 14 7.88 -9.93 -7.18
CA THR A 14 7.35 -11.26 -6.80
C THR A 14 6.17 -11.13 -5.85
N THR A 15 6.33 -10.35 -4.78
CA THR A 15 5.29 -10.21 -3.75
C THR A 15 4.03 -9.53 -4.28
N LEU A 16 4.15 -8.55 -5.20
CA LEU A 16 2.98 -7.92 -5.82
C LEU A 16 2.33 -8.79 -6.89
N VAL A 17 3.09 -9.59 -7.65
CA VAL A 17 2.49 -10.60 -8.54
C VAL A 17 1.68 -11.62 -7.74
N GLU A 18 2.21 -12.09 -6.61
CA GLU A 18 1.45 -13.00 -5.74
C GLU A 18 0.23 -12.32 -5.11
N ALA A 19 0.31 -11.02 -4.78
CA ALA A 19 -0.82 -10.26 -4.26
C ALA A 19 -1.94 -10.14 -5.32
N GLU A 20 -1.57 -9.87 -6.57
CA GLU A 20 -2.51 -9.83 -7.71
C GLU A 20 -3.18 -11.20 -7.90
N GLN A 21 -2.41 -12.29 -7.88
CA GLN A 21 -2.95 -13.64 -7.99
C GLN A 21 -3.86 -14.02 -6.82
N ALA A 22 -3.56 -13.55 -5.60
CA ALA A 22 -4.43 -13.76 -4.44
C ALA A 22 -5.75 -13.01 -4.60
N LEU A 23 -5.70 -11.77 -5.11
CA LEU A 23 -6.87 -10.95 -5.39
C LEU A 23 -7.80 -11.62 -6.41
N ASP A 24 -7.23 -12.14 -7.50
CA ASP A 24 -7.96 -12.85 -8.56
C ASP A 24 -8.63 -14.14 -8.04
N LYS A 25 -8.02 -14.80 -7.04
CA LYS A 25 -8.56 -16.02 -6.40
C LYS A 25 -9.59 -15.72 -5.31
N GLY A 26 -9.82 -14.45 -4.98
CA GLY A 26 -10.68 -14.05 -3.86
C GLY A 26 -10.02 -14.15 -2.47
N ASP A 27 -8.70 -14.37 -2.40
CA ASP A 27 -7.93 -14.33 -1.16
C ASP A 27 -7.55 -12.88 -0.82
N TYR A 28 -8.53 -12.14 -0.31
CA TYR A 28 -8.40 -10.73 0.02
C TYR A 28 -7.43 -10.50 1.19
N LEU A 29 -7.46 -11.37 2.20
CA LEU A 29 -6.53 -11.28 3.33
C LEU A 29 -5.08 -11.53 2.88
N GLY A 30 -4.85 -12.55 2.05
CA GLY A 30 -3.54 -12.85 1.48
C GLY A 30 -3.01 -11.73 0.58
N THR A 31 -3.91 -11.03 -0.12
CA THR A 31 -3.57 -9.81 -0.88
C THR A 31 -3.07 -8.72 0.05
N VAL A 32 -3.85 -8.39 1.09
CA VAL A 32 -3.51 -7.30 2.02
C VAL A 32 -2.23 -7.61 2.80
N ARG A 33 -2.01 -8.86 3.22
CA ARG A 33 -0.77 -9.29 3.90
C ARG A 33 0.47 -9.01 3.08
N ARG A 34 0.45 -9.36 1.79
CA ARG A 34 1.56 -9.09 0.86
C ARG A 34 1.76 -7.59 0.63
N CYS A 35 0.67 -6.83 0.54
CA CYS A 35 0.73 -5.38 0.41
C CYS A 35 1.39 -4.71 1.64
N VAL A 36 1.06 -5.19 2.83
CA VAL A 36 1.66 -4.77 4.11
C VAL A 36 3.14 -5.11 4.17
N GLU A 37 3.53 -6.29 3.69
CA GLU A 37 4.93 -6.72 3.65
C GLU A 37 5.78 -5.83 2.74
N VAL A 38 5.31 -5.57 1.52
CA VAL A 38 5.97 -4.68 0.57
C VAL A 38 6.08 -3.26 1.12
N TYR A 39 5.01 -2.73 1.71
CA TYR A 39 5.04 -1.39 2.29
C TYR A 39 6.02 -1.28 3.46
N SER A 40 6.08 -2.30 4.33
CA SER A 40 7.01 -2.34 5.45
C SER A 40 8.46 -2.33 4.98
N ARG A 41 8.77 -3.12 3.94
CA ARG A 41 10.09 -3.15 3.29
C ARG A 41 10.44 -1.83 2.59
N LEU A 42 9.46 -1.22 1.90
CA LEU A 42 9.63 0.10 1.31
C LEU A 42 9.93 1.16 2.37
N ALA A 43 9.27 1.09 3.52
CA ALA A 43 9.52 2.04 4.61
C ALA A 43 10.92 1.90 5.22
N GLU A 44 11.49 0.69 5.19
CA GLU A 44 12.88 0.46 5.60
C GLU A 44 13.89 0.97 4.58
N GLN A 45 13.62 0.80 3.28
CA GLN A 45 14.55 1.20 2.21
C GLN A 45 14.44 2.68 1.82
N ARG A 46 13.25 3.25 1.86
CA ARG A 46 12.89 4.60 1.38
C ARG A 46 11.92 5.30 2.33
N PRO A 47 12.36 5.61 3.57
CA PRO A 47 11.50 6.30 4.55
C PRO A 47 11.06 7.70 4.08
N ASP A 48 11.77 8.30 3.12
CA ASP A 48 11.42 9.58 2.48
C ASP A 48 10.07 9.56 1.73
N LEU A 49 9.64 8.37 1.29
CA LEU A 49 8.37 8.19 0.58
C LEU A 49 7.19 7.91 1.52
N ILE A 50 7.47 7.70 2.81
CA ILE A 50 6.48 7.32 3.80
C ILE A 50 5.90 8.58 4.44
N LEU A 51 4.68 8.92 4.03
CA LEU A 51 3.96 10.02 4.64
C LEU A 51 3.23 9.58 5.91
N ARG A 52 3.42 10.35 6.98
CA ARG A 52 2.57 10.27 8.17
C ARG A 52 1.18 10.84 7.81
N PRO A 53 0.09 10.10 8.05
CA PRO A 53 -1.24 10.67 7.91
C PRO A 53 -1.38 11.87 8.85
N PRO A 54 -1.75 13.07 8.36
CA PRO A 54 -1.81 14.29 9.17
C PRO A 54 -2.90 14.22 10.26
N ASN A 55 -3.88 13.34 10.09
CA ASN A 55 -4.88 13.00 11.09
C ASN A 55 -5.41 11.58 10.79
N PRO A 56 -5.40 10.62 11.75
CA PRO A 56 -6.00 9.29 11.54
C PRO A 56 -7.50 9.34 11.22
N LEU A 57 -8.17 10.47 11.52
CA LEU A 57 -9.56 10.71 11.17
C LEU A 57 -9.78 11.33 9.78
N MET A 58 -8.73 11.71 9.04
CA MET A 58 -8.90 12.32 7.73
C MET A 58 -9.48 11.28 6.74
N PRO A 59 -10.57 11.60 6.02
CA PRO A 59 -11.07 10.71 4.99
C PRO A 59 -10.02 10.55 3.89
N LEU A 60 -9.71 9.30 3.54
CA LEU A 60 -8.95 9.04 2.32
C LEU A 60 -9.73 9.65 1.15
N PRO A 61 -9.09 10.43 0.26
CA PRO A 61 -9.74 10.81 -0.97
C PRO A 61 -10.20 9.52 -1.69
N PRO A 62 -11.42 9.47 -2.24
CA PRO A 62 -11.91 8.28 -2.94
C PRO A 62 -10.93 7.89 -4.05
N ALA A 63 -10.79 6.60 -4.34
CA ALA A 63 -9.81 6.05 -5.30
C ALA A 63 -9.81 6.77 -6.67
N ARG A 64 -10.94 7.36 -7.09
CA ARG A 64 -11.05 8.22 -8.28
C ARG A 64 -10.38 9.60 -8.12
N ALA A 65 -10.53 10.27 -6.99
CA ALA A 65 -9.91 11.58 -6.74
C ALA A 65 -8.38 11.49 -6.66
N VAL A 66 -7.86 10.33 -6.27
CA VAL A 66 -6.42 9.98 -6.32
C VAL A 66 -5.89 9.97 -7.76
N ARG A 67 -6.69 9.48 -8.73
CA ARG A 67 -6.30 9.36 -10.14
C ARG A 67 -6.29 10.70 -10.90
N GLU A 68 -7.20 11.62 -10.57
CA GLU A 68 -7.39 12.87 -11.32
C GLU A 68 -6.68 14.10 -10.71
N GLY A 69 -6.49 14.16 -9.40
CA GLY A 69 -6.07 15.41 -8.74
C GLY A 69 -4.57 15.57 -8.46
N ARG A 70 -3.79 14.48 -8.35
CA ARG A 70 -2.40 14.57 -7.88
C ARG A 70 -1.50 13.48 -8.49
N ARG A 71 -1.16 13.63 -9.77
CA ARG A 71 -0.15 12.76 -10.42
C ARG A 71 1.19 12.70 -9.65
N ASN A 72 1.52 13.72 -8.86
CA ASN A 72 2.82 13.84 -8.18
C ASN A 72 2.80 13.83 -6.63
N ALA A 73 1.66 13.69 -5.96
CA ALA A 73 1.68 13.71 -4.49
C ALA A 73 1.74 12.29 -3.93
N LEU A 74 2.68 12.06 -3.00
CA LEU A 74 2.65 10.91 -2.12
C LEU A 74 1.35 10.95 -1.28
N LEU A 75 0.75 9.78 -1.06
CA LEU A 75 -0.43 9.64 -0.20
C LEU A 75 -0.05 8.80 1.03
N PRO A 76 -0.59 9.10 2.21
CA PRO A 76 -0.38 8.28 3.40
C PRO A 76 -1.11 6.94 3.26
N TRP A 77 -0.68 5.97 4.08
CA TRP A 77 -1.29 4.65 4.15
C TRP A 77 -2.81 4.70 4.37
N PRO A 78 -3.60 3.82 3.73
CA PRO A 78 -5.04 3.81 3.89
C PRO A 78 -5.49 3.21 5.25
N VAL A 79 -5.61 4.08 6.25
CA VAL A 79 -5.88 3.77 7.68
C VAL A 79 -7.30 3.31 8.04
N ARG A 80 -8.25 3.25 7.08
CA ARG A 80 -9.66 2.92 7.36
C ARG A 80 -10.17 1.66 6.69
N LEU A 81 -9.30 0.87 6.06
CA LEU A 81 -9.68 -0.33 5.31
C LEU A 81 -9.39 -1.63 6.07
N GLY A 82 -9.05 -1.55 7.37
CA GLY A 82 -8.80 -2.70 8.24
C GLY A 82 -7.34 -2.96 8.61
N VAL A 83 -6.40 -2.15 8.09
CA VAL A 83 -5.00 -2.13 8.54
C VAL A 83 -4.65 -0.75 9.07
N GLY A 84 -4.45 -0.68 10.38
CA GLY A 84 -3.97 0.52 11.07
C GLY A 84 -2.46 0.70 10.89
N ILE A 85 -1.99 1.94 10.95
CA ILE A 85 -0.57 2.30 10.94
C ILE A 85 -0.23 3.11 12.18
N ARG A 86 0.87 2.77 12.85
CA ARG A 86 1.47 3.53 13.95
C ARG A 86 2.91 3.84 13.61
N PHE A 87 3.47 4.92 14.13
CA PHE A 87 4.88 5.26 13.92
C PHE A 87 5.59 5.18 15.26
N ASP A 88 6.78 4.59 15.28
CA ASP A 88 7.64 4.59 16.47
C ASP A 88 8.37 5.95 16.64
N GLU A 89 9.21 6.05 17.68
CA GLU A 89 10.02 7.23 17.98
C GLU A 89 11.03 7.56 16.87
N HIS A 90 11.40 6.57 16.05
CA HIS A 90 12.30 6.72 14.91
C HIS A 90 11.55 7.03 13.59
N GLY A 91 10.23 7.11 13.63
CA GLY A 91 9.40 7.33 12.45
C GLY A 91 9.24 6.11 11.54
N LYS A 92 9.52 4.91 12.03
CA LYS A 92 9.25 3.66 11.33
C LYS A 92 7.76 3.29 11.47
N PRO A 93 7.07 2.97 10.36
CA PRO A 93 5.69 2.53 10.42
C PRO A 93 5.56 1.08 10.91
N HIS A 94 4.61 0.86 11.80
CA HIS A 94 4.13 -0.42 12.27
C HIS A 94 2.67 -0.60 11.82
N LEU A 95 2.44 -1.65 11.04
CA LEU A 95 1.11 -1.98 10.52
C LEU A 95 0.46 -3.04 11.41
N THR A 96 -0.82 -2.85 11.73
CA THR A 96 -1.59 -3.78 12.56
C THR A 96 -2.92 -4.09 11.87
N PHE A 97 -3.24 -5.38 11.77
CA PHE A 97 -4.54 -5.84 11.26
C PHE A 97 -5.60 -5.60 12.34
N GLU A 98 -6.57 -4.77 12.03
CA GLU A 98 -7.71 -4.47 12.92
C GLU A 98 -8.90 -5.39 12.66
N LYS A 99 -8.82 -6.20 11.60
CA LYS A 99 -9.84 -7.18 11.22
C LYS A 99 -9.21 -8.40 10.53
N GLU A 100 -9.97 -9.49 10.53
CA GLU A 100 -9.54 -10.79 9.99
C GLU A 100 -10.01 -11.00 8.54
N GLU A 101 -11.05 -10.30 8.10
CA GLU A 101 -11.64 -10.44 6.76
C GLU A 101 -11.65 -9.11 6.00
N PHE A 102 -11.31 -9.16 4.72
CA PHE A 102 -11.30 -8.01 3.81
C PHE A 102 -12.26 -8.25 2.65
N SER A 103 -12.86 -7.18 2.16
CA SER A 103 -13.64 -7.19 0.92
C SER A 103 -12.73 -6.97 -0.29
N LEU A 104 -13.24 -7.29 -1.49
CA LEU A 104 -12.56 -7.05 -2.76
C LEU A 104 -12.11 -5.58 -2.90
N SER A 105 -12.99 -4.63 -2.59
CA SER A 105 -12.70 -3.20 -2.75
C SER A 105 -11.59 -2.73 -1.80
N GLU A 106 -11.51 -3.28 -0.59
CA GLU A 106 -10.43 -2.97 0.36
C GLU A 106 -9.10 -3.57 -0.09
N ALA A 107 -9.09 -4.86 -0.47
CA ALA A 107 -7.88 -5.52 -0.95
C ALA A 107 -7.34 -4.86 -2.24
N ALA A 108 -8.22 -4.54 -3.18
CA ALA A 108 -7.85 -3.81 -4.39
C ALA A 108 -7.29 -2.42 -4.07
N SER A 109 -7.86 -1.71 -3.08
CA SER A 109 -7.36 -0.40 -2.67
C SER A 109 -5.95 -0.48 -2.06
N TYR A 110 -5.68 -1.48 -1.21
CA TYR A 110 -4.33 -1.73 -0.68
C TYR A 110 -3.35 -2.09 -1.79
N PHE A 111 -3.76 -2.95 -2.72
CA PHE A 111 -2.93 -3.34 -3.87
C PHE A 111 -2.57 -2.16 -4.77
N GLU A 112 -3.57 -1.38 -5.20
CA GLU A 112 -3.34 -0.19 -6.04
C GLU A 112 -2.42 0.82 -5.35
N TYR A 113 -2.63 1.05 -4.05
CA TYR A 113 -1.79 1.93 -3.26
C TYR A 113 -0.33 1.43 -3.19
N THR A 114 -0.13 0.16 -2.83
CA THR A 114 1.20 -0.42 -2.66
C THR A 114 1.97 -0.49 -3.99
N LEU A 115 1.28 -0.78 -5.09
CA LEU A 115 1.89 -0.79 -6.42
C LEU A 115 2.34 0.62 -6.84
N ASP A 116 1.53 1.64 -6.62
CA ASP A 116 1.88 3.03 -6.95
C ASP A 116 3.12 3.51 -6.19
N ILE A 117 3.19 3.25 -4.87
CA ILE A 117 4.35 3.65 -4.06
C ILE A 117 5.62 2.85 -4.41
N ALA A 118 5.49 1.55 -4.73
CA ALA A 118 6.63 0.72 -5.15
C ALA A 118 7.25 1.22 -6.47
N ILE A 119 6.42 1.63 -7.43
CA ILE A 119 6.90 2.20 -8.70
C ILE A 119 7.57 3.56 -8.48
N ARG A 120 6.98 4.42 -7.62
CA ARG A 120 7.61 5.70 -7.28
C ARG A 120 8.97 5.51 -6.61
N ALA A 121 9.09 4.51 -5.73
CA ALA A 121 10.36 4.19 -5.08
C ALA A 121 11.49 3.84 -6.06
N GLN A 122 11.13 3.27 -7.21
CA GLN A 122 12.08 2.96 -8.28
C GLN A 122 12.37 4.13 -9.20
N ARG A 123 11.43 5.07 -9.35
CA ARG A 123 11.55 6.17 -10.32
C ARG A 123 12.31 7.39 -9.81
N GLY A 124 12.48 7.54 -8.49
CA GLY A 124 13.28 8.62 -7.89
C GLY A 124 12.64 9.98 -8.04
#